data_AF-A0A6A5SUX0-F1
#
_entry.id   AF-A0A6A5SUX0-F1
#
_cell.length_a   1.000
_cell.length_b   1.000
_cell.length_c   1.000
_cell.angle_alpha   90.00
_cell.angle_beta   90.00
_cell.angle_gamma   90.00
#
_symmetry.space_group_name_H-M   'P 1'
#
loop_
_entity.id
_entity.type
_entity.pdbx_description
1 polymer ?
#
loop_
_entity_poly.entity_id
_entity_poly.type
_entity_poly.pdbx_seq_one_letter_code
_entity_poly.pdbx_strand_id
1 'polypeptide(L)'
;MAPSPSSLYTLSLAIEREKERLRHQEHDAKGEIQSSMKIKVTNADGITHAETNPPQRPACTGPDHYNIAIVPRARKIHQPLLTTPISCLWTLYSSFKPLLSAPSLLPNQAPSTPYEAAAADLPDLIITNGPATAVIIILASLVLRFFNIRGVNSRGKCKTVYVESFARVKTLSLSGKLLLRVVDRFLVQWEELEGAGGRAEYWGVLV
;
A
#
# COMPACT_ATOMS: atom_id res chain seq x y z
N MET A 1 -0.56 53.32 20.05
CA MET A 1 -1.72 53.88 19.31
C MET A 1 -2.45 52.70 18.71
N ALA A 2 -3.52 52.23 19.37
CA ALA A 2 -4.25 51.04 18.92
C ALA A 2 -5.08 51.39 17.67
N PRO A 3 -5.11 50.53 16.63
CA PRO A 3 -5.91 50.78 15.43
C PRO A 3 -7.40 50.85 15.80
N SER A 4 -8.14 51.75 15.15
CA SER A 4 -9.58 51.91 15.40
C SER A 4 -10.35 50.63 15.03
N PRO A 5 -11.46 50.32 15.71
CA PRO A 5 -12.23 49.09 15.48
C PRO A 5 -12.65 48.87 14.01
N SER A 6 -12.90 49.97 13.29
CA SER A 6 -13.27 49.97 11.86
C SER A 6 -12.13 49.53 10.93
N SER A 7 -10.88 49.79 11.31
CA SER A 7 -9.70 49.38 10.55
C SER A 7 -9.47 47.87 10.61
N LEU A 8 -9.68 47.27 11.80
CA LEU A 8 -9.56 45.83 12.01
C LEU A 8 -10.63 45.03 11.26
N TYR A 9 -11.87 45.56 11.20
CA TYR A 9 -12.94 44.93 10.42
C TYR A 9 -12.65 44.93 8.92
N THR A 10 -12.10 46.04 8.40
CA THR A 10 -11.73 46.18 6.99
C THR A 10 -10.60 45.22 6.59
N LEU A 11 -9.62 45.06 7.48
CA LEU A 11 -8.50 44.13 7.29
C LEU A 11 -8.96 42.66 7.31
N SER A 12 -9.87 42.31 8.23
CA SER A 12 -10.48 40.97 8.28
C SER A 12 -11.25 40.65 7.00
N LEU A 13 -11.99 41.62 6.45
CA LEU A 13 -12.77 41.44 5.22
C LEU A 13 -11.86 41.27 3.99
N ALA A 14 -10.74 41.99 3.95
CA ALA A 14 -9.74 41.88 2.89
C ALA A 14 -9.05 40.51 2.91
N ILE A 15 -8.67 40.01 4.08
CA ILE A 15 -8.07 38.67 4.25
C ILE A 15 -9.02 37.57 3.78
N GLU A 16 -10.30 37.68 4.11
CA GLU A 16 -11.27 36.63 3.76
C GLU A 16 -11.56 36.59 2.25
N ARG A 17 -11.59 37.76 1.58
CA ARG A 17 -11.65 37.84 0.11
C ARG A 17 -10.42 37.25 -0.57
N GLU A 18 -9.22 37.47 -0.02
CA GLU A 18 -7.98 36.93 -0.57
C GLU A 18 -7.98 35.39 -0.47
N LYS A 19 -8.43 34.83 0.66
CA LYS A 19 -8.59 33.38 0.84
C LYS A 19 -9.61 32.77 -0.13
N GLU A 20 -10.71 33.45 -0.41
CA GLU A 20 -11.70 33.00 -1.40
C GLU A 20 -11.12 32.95 -2.81
N ARG A 21 -10.31 33.94 -3.19
CA ARG A 21 -9.61 33.95 -4.48
C ARG A 21 -8.61 32.81 -4.61
N LEU A 22 -7.85 32.53 -3.56
CA LEU A 22 -6.90 31.41 -3.52
C LEU A 22 -7.62 30.06 -3.63
N ARG A 23 -8.75 29.88 -2.94
CA ARG A 23 -9.58 28.67 -3.06
C ARG A 23 -10.13 28.46 -4.46
N HIS A 24 -10.54 29.54 -5.14
CA HIS A 24 -10.98 29.49 -6.54
C HIS A 24 -9.82 29.09 -7.48
N GLN A 25 -8.64 29.70 -7.32
CA GLN A 25 -7.46 29.33 -8.11
C GLN A 25 -7.04 27.87 -7.91
N GLU A 26 -7.10 27.35 -6.67
CA GLU A 26 -6.83 25.93 -6.42
C GLU A 26 -7.87 25.01 -7.06
N HIS A 27 -9.15 25.40 -7.08
CA HIS A 27 -10.21 24.65 -7.75
C HIS A 27 -10.03 24.63 -9.27
N ASP A 28 -9.73 25.77 -9.87
CA ASP A 28 -9.50 25.90 -11.31
C ASP A 28 -8.24 25.12 -11.73
N ALA A 29 -7.15 25.21 -10.95
CA ALA A 29 -5.92 24.45 -11.20
C ALA A 29 -6.13 22.94 -11.06
N LYS A 30 -6.93 22.47 -10.09
CA LYS A 30 -7.30 21.05 -9.97
C LYS A 30 -8.14 20.57 -11.16
N GLY A 31 -9.06 21.40 -11.65
CA GLY A 31 -9.86 21.10 -12.85
C GLY A 31 -9.00 20.98 -14.11
N GLU A 32 -8.02 21.87 -14.29
CA GLU A 32 -7.09 21.81 -15.43
C GLU A 32 -6.14 20.61 -15.35
N ILE A 33 -5.59 20.30 -14.16
CA ILE A 33 -4.75 19.12 -13.94
C ILE A 33 -5.53 17.85 -14.26
N GLN A 34 -6.79 17.75 -13.83
CA GLN A 34 -7.65 16.61 -14.11
C GLN A 34 -8.02 16.49 -15.60
N SER A 35 -8.12 17.61 -16.33
CA SER A 35 -8.36 17.60 -17.78
C SER A 35 -7.11 17.22 -18.61
N SER A 36 -5.90 17.29 -18.05
CA SER A 36 -4.64 17.14 -18.80
C SER A 36 -4.07 15.72 -18.85
N MET A 37 -4.57 14.80 -18.02
CA MET A 37 -3.99 13.46 -17.89
C MET A 37 -4.46 12.51 -19.02
N LYS A 38 -3.98 12.75 -20.25
CA LYS A 38 -4.19 11.85 -21.40
C LYS A 38 -3.17 10.73 -21.38
N ILE A 39 -3.55 9.56 -20.88
CA ILE A 39 -2.70 8.36 -20.92
C ILE A 39 -2.73 7.80 -22.36
N LYS A 40 -1.57 7.75 -23.01
CA LYS A 40 -1.40 7.06 -24.29
C LYS A 40 -1.13 5.58 -24.02
N VAL A 41 -2.04 4.71 -24.47
CA VAL A 41 -1.85 3.26 -24.39
C VAL A 41 -1.44 2.76 -25.77
N THR A 42 -0.26 2.13 -25.86
CA THR A 42 0.21 1.47 -27.08
C THR A 42 0.02 -0.03 -26.92
N ASN A 43 -0.78 -0.64 -27.80
CA ASN A 43 -0.98 -2.09 -27.82
C ASN A 43 0.25 -2.80 -28.42
N ALA A 44 0.34 -4.12 -28.23
CA ALA A 44 1.44 -4.95 -28.72
C ALA A 44 1.63 -4.88 -30.26
N ASP A 45 0.60 -4.47 -30.99
CA ASP A 45 0.61 -4.30 -32.45
C ASP A 45 1.16 -2.93 -32.92
N GLY A 46 1.67 -2.11 -31.99
CA GLY A 46 2.25 -0.79 -32.29
C GLY A 46 1.24 0.33 -32.55
N ILE A 47 -0.05 0.06 -32.42
CA ILE A 47 -1.12 1.05 -32.60
C ILE A 47 -1.33 1.80 -31.28
N THR A 48 -1.08 3.11 -31.29
CA THR A 48 -1.34 4.00 -30.15
C THR A 48 -2.79 4.48 -30.19
N HIS A 49 -3.59 4.04 -29.22
CA HIS A 49 -4.93 4.59 -29.02
C HIS A 49 -4.84 5.73 -28.00
N ALA A 50 -5.25 6.93 -28.41
CA ALA A 50 -5.50 8.03 -27.48
C ALA A 50 -6.91 7.80 -26.88
N GLU A 51 -6.97 7.11 -25.74
CA GLU A 51 -8.23 6.85 -25.05
C GLU A 51 -8.67 8.14 -24.34
N THR A 52 -9.68 8.82 -24.88
CA THR A 52 -10.14 10.14 -24.40
C THR A 52 -10.95 10.07 -23.10
N ASN A 53 -11.34 8.88 -22.67
CA ASN A 53 -11.86 8.59 -21.34
C ASN A 53 -11.73 7.08 -21.15
N PRO A 54 -10.88 6.57 -20.23
CA PRO A 54 -10.92 5.16 -19.91
C PRO A 54 -12.34 4.82 -19.42
N PRO A 55 -12.88 3.62 -19.73
CA PRO A 55 -14.13 3.19 -19.11
C PRO A 55 -13.98 3.36 -17.60
N GLN A 56 -14.81 4.22 -17.00
CA GLN A 56 -14.81 4.47 -15.56
C GLN A 56 -15.13 3.15 -14.88
N ARG A 57 -14.11 2.43 -14.43
CA ARG A 57 -14.30 1.25 -13.60
C ARG A 57 -14.98 1.75 -12.33
N PRO A 58 -16.13 1.16 -11.93
CA PRO A 58 -16.77 1.55 -10.69
C PRO A 58 -15.75 1.42 -9.55
N ALA A 59 -15.71 2.41 -8.66
CA ALA A 59 -14.79 2.39 -7.55
C ALA A 59 -15.09 1.15 -6.68
N CYS A 60 -14.10 0.28 -6.49
CA CYS A 60 -14.20 -0.91 -5.65
C CYS A 60 -14.14 -0.53 -4.15
N THR A 61 -15.04 0.35 -3.72
CA THR A 61 -15.10 0.88 -2.37
C THR A 61 -16.22 0.20 -1.60
N GLY A 62 -15.95 -0.21 -0.37
CA GLY A 62 -16.96 -0.76 0.53
C GLY A 62 -16.64 -2.18 1.02
N PRO A 63 -17.46 -2.72 1.95
CA PRO A 63 -17.22 -4.00 2.62
C PRO A 63 -17.15 -5.20 1.68
N ASP A 64 -17.82 -5.13 0.53
CA ASP A 64 -17.90 -6.24 -0.44
C ASP A 64 -16.62 -6.42 -1.26
N HIS A 65 -15.64 -5.52 -1.11
CA HIS A 65 -14.41 -5.48 -1.90
C HIS A 65 -13.15 -5.85 -1.11
N TYR A 66 -13.27 -6.20 0.18
CA TYR A 66 -12.12 -6.63 0.99
C TYR A 66 -12.48 -7.72 2.00
N ASN A 67 -11.48 -8.57 2.29
CA ASN A 67 -11.59 -9.59 3.33
C ASN A 67 -10.63 -9.26 4.47
N ILE A 68 -11.13 -9.36 5.71
CA ILE A 68 -10.30 -9.17 6.91
C ILE A 68 -9.86 -10.53 7.42
N ALA A 69 -8.54 -10.73 7.48
CA ALA A 69 -7.92 -11.84 8.19
C ALA A 69 -7.15 -11.33 9.40
N ILE A 70 -7.36 -11.96 10.56
CA ILE A 70 -6.68 -11.59 11.81
C ILE A 70 -5.48 -12.53 12.01
N VAL A 71 -4.29 -11.94 12.11
CA VAL A 71 -3.04 -12.66 12.38
C VAL A 71 -2.52 -12.23 13.76
N PRO A 72 -2.10 -13.17 14.63
CA PRO A 72 -1.56 -12.83 15.93
C PRO A 72 -0.26 -12.02 15.80
N ARG A 73 0.07 -11.25 16.82
CA ARG A 73 1.29 -10.43 16.84
C ARG A 73 2.52 -11.31 17.07
N ALA A 74 3.54 -11.15 16.23
CA ALA A 74 4.79 -11.92 16.33
C ALA A 74 5.50 -11.79 17.70
N ARG A 75 5.42 -10.61 18.33
CA ARG A 75 5.97 -10.33 19.66
C ARG A 75 5.06 -9.40 20.45
N LYS A 76 4.67 -9.78 21.67
CA LYS A 76 3.92 -8.92 22.60
C LYS A 76 4.83 -7.83 23.20
N ILE A 77 4.23 -6.76 23.68
CA ILE A 77 4.97 -5.70 24.40
C ILE A 77 5.48 -6.31 25.72
N HIS A 78 6.73 -6.03 26.09
CA HIS A 78 7.43 -6.62 27.26
C HIS A 78 7.68 -8.13 27.22
N GLN A 79 7.50 -8.78 26.07
CA GLN A 79 7.83 -10.19 25.94
C GLN A 79 9.36 -10.40 25.96
N PRO A 80 9.88 -11.35 26.74
CA PRO A 80 11.31 -11.66 26.73
C PRO A 80 11.74 -12.21 25.37
N LEU A 81 13.00 -11.95 25.00
CA LEU A 81 13.56 -12.40 23.73
C LEU A 81 13.57 -13.94 23.58
N LEU A 82 13.58 -14.67 24.70
CA LEU A 82 13.60 -16.14 24.70
C LEU A 82 12.25 -16.77 24.32
N THR A 83 11.12 -16.15 24.68
CA THR A 83 9.79 -16.67 24.31
C THR A 83 9.32 -16.14 22.96
N THR A 84 10.04 -15.15 22.40
CA THR A 84 9.74 -14.53 21.11
C THR A 84 9.72 -15.53 19.94
N PRO A 85 10.66 -16.50 19.82
CA PRO A 85 10.60 -17.50 18.76
C PRO A 85 9.30 -18.30 18.75
N ILE A 86 8.75 -18.64 19.92
CA ILE A 86 7.52 -19.41 20.03
C ILE A 86 6.33 -18.60 19.49
N SER A 87 6.21 -17.33 19.87
CA SER A 87 5.15 -16.45 19.34
C SER A 87 5.33 -16.14 17.86
N CYS A 88 6.56 -16.02 17.38
CA CYS A 88 6.87 -15.89 15.96
C CYS A 88 6.45 -17.13 15.16
N LEU A 89 6.72 -18.34 15.67
CA LEU A 89 6.30 -19.60 15.04
C LEU A 89 4.78 -19.74 15.01
N TRP A 90 4.10 -19.37 16.11
CA TRP A 90 2.63 -19.34 16.13
C TRP A 90 2.06 -18.37 15.11
N THR A 91 2.70 -17.21 14.95
CA THR A 91 2.34 -16.20 13.94
C THR A 91 2.60 -16.71 12.54
N LEU A 92 3.72 -17.40 12.32
CA LEU A 92 4.07 -18.02 11.04
C LEU A 92 3.03 -19.06 10.63
N TYR A 93 2.69 -19.97 11.54
CA TYR A 93 1.65 -20.98 11.31
C TYR A 93 0.30 -20.33 10.97
N SER A 94 -0.10 -19.32 11.77
CA SER A 94 -1.35 -18.59 11.54
C SER A 94 -1.36 -17.80 10.24
N SER A 95 -0.20 -17.40 9.72
CA SER A 95 -0.08 -16.64 8.47
C SER A 95 -0.33 -17.50 7.22
N PHE A 96 -0.17 -18.82 7.29
CA PHE A 96 -0.47 -19.68 6.15
C PHE A 96 -1.96 -19.73 5.80
N LYS A 97 -2.85 -19.65 6.80
CA LYS A 97 -4.30 -19.65 6.58
C LYS A 97 -4.75 -18.53 5.61
N PRO A 98 -4.46 -17.23 5.86
CA PRO A 98 -4.84 -16.18 4.93
C PRO A 98 -4.07 -16.20 3.60
N LEU A 99 -2.87 -16.77 3.57
CA LEU A 99 -2.08 -16.86 2.32
C LEU A 99 -2.54 -18.01 1.41
N LEU A 100 -3.07 -19.10 1.97
CA LEU A 100 -3.53 -20.27 1.23
C LEU A 100 -5.04 -20.28 1.00
N SER A 101 -5.80 -19.61 1.86
CA SER A 101 -7.25 -19.55 1.80
C SER A 101 -7.71 -18.11 2.03
N ALA A 102 -8.03 -17.43 0.94
CA ALA A 102 -8.84 -16.24 1.02
C ALA A 102 -10.31 -16.68 1.20
N PRO A 103 -11.06 -16.13 2.17
CA PRO A 103 -12.50 -16.32 2.24
C PRO A 103 -13.17 -15.83 0.94
N SER A 104 -14.38 -16.27 0.64
CA SER A 104 -15.17 -15.64 -0.43
C SER A 104 -15.51 -14.20 -0.03
N LEU A 105 -15.47 -13.26 -0.99
CA LEU A 105 -15.83 -11.85 -0.76
C LEU A 105 -17.29 -11.72 -0.29
N LEU A 106 -18.17 -12.61 -0.80
CA LEU A 106 -19.56 -12.71 -0.39
C LEU A 106 -19.81 -14.06 0.31
N PRO A 107 -20.43 -14.07 1.51
CA PRO A 107 -20.85 -15.29 2.17
C PRO A 107 -21.92 -16.01 1.32
N ASN A 108 -21.73 -17.31 1.06
CA ASN A 108 -22.70 -18.19 0.38
C ASN A 108 -22.95 -17.95 -1.12
N GLN A 109 -22.09 -17.21 -1.82
CA GLN A 109 -22.18 -17.05 -3.27
C GLN A 109 -20.92 -17.59 -3.95
N ALA A 110 -21.10 -18.41 -4.99
CA ALA A 110 -19.99 -18.84 -5.84
C ALA A 110 -19.42 -17.63 -6.59
N PRO A 111 -18.10 -17.59 -6.84
CA PRO A 111 -17.47 -16.47 -7.54
C PRO A 111 -18.12 -16.29 -8.91
N SER A 112 -18.78 -15.16 -9.09
CA SER A 112 -19.50 -14.79 -10.31
C SER A 112 -18.60 -14.04 -11.28
N THR A 113 -17.59 -13.36 -10.75
CA THR A 113 -16.61 -12.60 -11.53
C THR A 113 -15.24 -13.30 -11.55
N PRO A 114 -14.45 -13.12 -12.63
CA PRO A 114 -13.05 -13.56 -12.65
C PRO A 114 -12.22 -12.98 -11.49
N TYR A 115 -12.59 -11.78 -11.01
CA TYR A 115 -11.98 -11.13 -9.86
C TYR A 115 -12.21 -11.90 -8.56
N GLU A 116 -13.45 -12.33 -8.30
CA GLU A 116 -13.78 -13.15 -7.12
C GLU A 116 -13.10 -14.52 -7.16
N ALA A 117 -13.00 -15.13 -8.35
CA ALA A 117 -12.29 -16.39 -8.52
C ALA A 117 -10.77 -16.25 -8.26
N ALA A 118 -10.18 -15.14 -8.72
CA ALA A 118 -8.78 -14.82 -8.43
C ALA A 118 -8.56 -14.50 -6.94
N ALA A 119 -9.51 -13.79 -6.31
CA ALA A 119 -9.47 -13.47 -4.90
C ALA A 119 -9.51 -14.72 -4.02
N ALA A 120 -10.21 -15.78 -4.43
CA ALA A 120 -10.29 -17.06 -3.71
C ALA A 120 -9.03 -17.94 -3.83
N ASP A 121 -8.10 -17.59 -4.73
CA ASP A 121 -6.85 -18.32 -4.92
C ASP A 121 -5.70 -17.72 -4.08
N LEU A 122 -4.46 -17.97 -4.47
CA LEU A 122 -3.26 -17.41 -3.85
C LEU A 122 -3.11 -15.92 -4.19
N PRO A 123 -2.60 -15.11 -3.24
CA PRO A 123 -2.38 -13.70 -3.48
C PRO A 123 -1.32 -13.51 -4.57
N ASP A 124 -1.59 -12.64 -5.54
CA ASP A 124 -0.59 -12.21 -6.54
C ASP A 124 0.49 -11.35 -5.91
N LEU A 125 0.08 -10.45 -5.01
CA LEU A 125 0.90 -9.42 -4.40
C LEU A 125 0.59 -9.31 -2.90
N ILE A 126 1.65 -9.23 -2.11
CA ILE A 126 1.63 -9.02 -0.67
C ILE A 126 2.34 -7.70 -0.41
N ILE A 127 1.58 -6.69 -0.02
CA ILE A 127 2.11 -5.39 0.39
C ILE A 127 2.06 -5.34 1.91
N THR A 128 3.19 -5.04 2.55
CA THR A 128 3.24 -4.90 4.01
C THR A 128 4.06 -3.70 4.42
N ASN A 129 3.65 -3.09 5.53
CA ASN A 129 4.48 -2.18 6.29
C ASN A 129 4.60 -2.67 7.73
N GLY A 130 5.59 -2.15 8.46
CA GLY A 130 5.62 -2.28 9.91
C GLY A 130 6.55 -3.36 10.47
N PRO A 131 6.35 -3.71 11.77
CA PRO A 131 7.33 -4.42 12.59
C PRO A 131 7.27 -5.94 12.39
N ALA A 132 7.84 -6.72 13.31
CA ALA A 132 8.08 -8.17 13.21
C ALA A 132 6.97 -9.03 12.54
N THR A 133 5.68 -8.74 12.73
CA THR A 133 4.59 -9.49 12.06
C THR A 133 4.70 -9.43 10.53
N ALA A 134 5.03 -8.27 9.95
CA ALA A 134 5.20 -8.12 8.50
C ALA A 134 6.33 -9.01 7.98
N VAL A 135 7.43 -9.10 8.73
CA VAL A 135 8.56 -9.98 8.43
C VAL A 135 8.11 -11.45 8.39
N ILE A 136 7.28 -11.86 9.35
CA ILE A 136 6.79 -13.24 9.45
C ILE A 136 5.84 -13.59 8.28
N ILE A 137 4.99 -12.65 7.84
CA ILE A 137 4.11 -12.87 6.68
C ILE A 137 4.94 -13.03 5.40
N ILE A 138 5.96 -12.20 5.20
CA ILE A 138 6.88 -12.34 4.07
C ILE A 138 7.66 -13.66 4.18
N LEU A 139 8.10 -14.05 5.37
CA LEU A 139 8.75 -15.35 5.56
C LEU A 139 7.83 -16.51 5.19
N ALA A 140 6.56 -16.46 5.57
CA ALA A 140 5.56 -17.45 5.17
C ALA A 140 5.42 -17.52 3.65
N SER A 141 5.36 -16.38 2.96
CA SER A 141 5.24 -16.35 1.51
C SER A 141 6.47 -16.92 0.79
N LEU A 142 7.67 -16.70 1.32
CA LEU A 142 8.90 -17.32 0.81
C LEU A 142 8.91 -18.82 1.02
N VAL A 143 8.46 -19.30 2.17
CA VAL A 143 8.33 -20.74 2.43
C VAL A 143 7.39 -21.37 1.40
N LEU A 144 6.24 -20.74 1.14
CA LEU A 144 5.30 -21.18 0.10
C LEU A 144 5.94 -21.20 -1.31
N ARG A 145 6.72 -20.17 -1.65
CA ARG A 145 7.45 -20.09 -2.92
C ARG A 145 8.56 -21.14 -3.02
N PHE A 146 9.30 -21.36 -1.95
CA PHE A 146 10.43 -22.30 -1.90
C PHE A 146 9.95 -23.74 -2.10
N PHE A 147 8.87 -24.15 -1.43
CA PHE A 147 8.29 -25.48 -1.58
C PHE A 147 7.31 -25.61 -2.76
N ASN A 148 7.10 -24.55 -3.54
CA ASN A 148 6.16 -24.48 -4.65
C ASN A 148 4.76 -25.02 -4.32
N ILE A 149 4.29 -24.77 -3.08
CA ILE A 149 2.99 -25.25 -2.60
C ILE A 149 1.90 -24.64 -3.48
N ARG A 150 0.96 -25.44 -4.00
CA ARG A 150 -0.10 -25.00 -4.94
C ARG A 150 0.44 -24.30 -6.20
N GLY A 151 1.70 -24.55 -6.56
CA GLY A 151 2.33 -23.95 -7.73
C GLY A 151 2.64 -22.46 -7.58
N VAL A 152 2.79 -21.93 -6.36
CA VAL A 152 3.06 -20.50 -6.12
C VAL A 152 4.23 -19.98 -6.96
N ASN A 153 5.34 -20.72 -7.03
CA ASN A 153 6.53 -20.31 -7.78
C ASN A 153 6.30 -20.45 -9.29
N SER A 154 5.77 -21.59 -9.72
CA SER A 154 5.45 -21.85 -11.14
C SER A 154 4.44 -20.86 -11.73
N ARG A 155 3.52 -20.35 -10.91
CA ARG A 155 2.47 -19.40 -11.29
C ARG A 155 2.85 -17.94 -11.02
N GLY A 156 4.05 -17.68 -10.50
CA GLY A 156 4.53 -16.32 -10.20
C GLY A 156 3.74 -15.58 -9.11
N LYS A 157 3.06 -16.30 -8.21
CA LYS A 157 2.24 -15.76 -7.12
C LYS A 157 3.08 -15.32 -5.92
N CYS A 158 2.44 -14.67 -4.95
CA CYS A 158 3.03 -14.22 -3.69
C CYS A 158 4.23 -13.29 -3.87
N LYS A 159 4.16 -12.35 -4.83
CA LYS A 159 5.15 -11.27 -4.94
C LYS A 159 5.06 -10.39 -3.69
N THR A 160 6.19 -9.88 -3.23
CA THR A 160 6.30 -9.17 -1.97
C THR A 160 6.83 -7.76 -2.19
N VAL A 161 6.10 -6.80 -1.64
CA VAL A 161 6.50 -5.40 -1.58
C VAL A 161 6.52 -5.00 -0.11
N TYR A 162 7.68 -4.58 0.37
CA TYR A 162 7.79 -4.00 1.71
C TYR A 162 7.94 -2.50 1.61
N VAL A 163 7.08 -1.78 2.33
CA VAL A 163 7.14 -0.33 2.46
C VAL A 163 7.75 -0.01 3.83
N GLU A 164 8.90 0.66 3.83
CA GLU A 164 9.54 1.10 5.05
C GLU A 164 8.67 2.12 5.80
N SER A 165 8.79 2.08 7.13
CA SER A 165 8.00 2.91 8.02
C SER A 165 8.28 4.40 7.78
N PHE A 166 7.21 5.20 7.66
CA PHE A 166 7.32 6.65 7.46
C PHE A 166 8.17 7.35 8.54
N ALA A 167 8.13 6.87 9.79
CA ALA A 167 8.91 7.43 10.89
C ALA A 167 10.44 7.24 10.74
N ARG A 168 10.90 6.44 9.77
CA ARG A 168 12.31 6.16 9.52
C ARG A 168 12.82 7.05 8.40
N VAL A 169 13.33 8.22 8.77
CA VAL A 169 13.86 9.22 7.83
C VAL A 169 15.31 8.92 7.45
N LYS A 170 16.18 8.67 8.45
CA LYS A 170 17.64 8.58 8.23
C LYS A 170 18.20 7.16 8.16
N THR A 171 17.49 6.18 8.72
CA THR A 171 18.02 4.81 8.82
C THR A 171 16.90 3.77 8.67
N LEU A 172 17.18 2.66 8.00
CA LEU A 172 16.24 1.54 7.87
C LEU A 172 15.87 0.95 9.24
N SER A 173 14.65 0.44 9.35
CA SER A 173 14.23 -0.32 10.54
C SER A 173 14.95 -1.66 10.61
N LEU A 174 14.95 -2.32 11.78
CA LEU A 174 15.53 -3.67 11.88
C LEU A 174 14.80 -4.66 10.97
N SER A 175 13.47 -4.55 10.90
CA SER A 175 12.63 -5.31 9.96
C SER A 175 13.00 -5.00 8.51
N GLY A 176 13.17 -3.72 8.17
CA GLY A 176 13.59 -3.30 6.83
C GLY A 176 14.96 -3.85 6.43
N LYS A 177 15.95 -3.76 7.32
CA LYS A 177 17.29 -4.34 7.09
C LYS A 177 17.25 -5.85 6.84
N LEU A 178 16.40 -6.58 7.57
CA LEU A 178 16.23 -8.02 7.41
C LEU A 178 15.54 -8.35 6.08
N LEU A 179 14.51 -7.60 5.73
CA LEU A 179 13.69 -7.84 4.54
C LEU A 179 14.35 -7.36 3.25
N LEU A 180 15.30 -6.43 3.31
CA LEU A 180 15.92 -5.79 2.15
C LEU A 180 16.46 -6.78 1.10
N ARG A 181 17.02 -7.91 1.52
CA ARG A 181 17.56 -8.94 0.59
C ARG A 181 16.55 -10.00 0.18
N VAL A 182 15.36 -9.97 0.76
CA VAL A 182 14.42 -11.07 0.76
C VAL A 182 13.17 -10.72 -0.02
N VAL A 183 12.71 -9.48 0.07
CA VAL A 183 11.53 -9.00 -0.67
C VAL A 183 11.85 -8.81 -2.14
N ASP A 184 10.82 -8.89 -2.98
CA ASP A 184 10.96 -8.63 -4.41
C ASP A 184 11.22 -7.13 -4.65
N ARG A 185 10.45 -6.24 -4.00
CA ARG A 185 10.67 -4.78 -4.03
C ARG A 185 10.66 -4.18 -2.63
N PHE A 186 11.52 -3.19 -2.41
CA PHE A 186 11.67 -2.47 -1.15
C PHE A 186 11.47 -0.98 -1.38
N LEU A 187 10.40 -0.42 -0.83
CA LEU A 187 10.01 0.98 -1.04
C LEU A 187 10.35 1.81 0.18
N VAL A 188 10.91 2.99 -0.05
CA VAL A 188 11.18 4.00 0.97
C VAL A 188 10.50 5.31 0.63
N GLN A 189 10.12 6.04 1.68
CA GLN A 189 9.34 7.28 1.57
C GLN A 189 10.20 8.55 1.66
N TRP A 190 11.50 8.39 1.95
CA TRP A 190 12.47 9.47 2.14
C TRP A 190 13.64 9.31 1.17
N GLU A 191 14.06 10.40 0.54
CA GLU A 191 15.14 10.42 -0.45
C GLU A 191 16.46 9.99 0.17
N GLU A 192 16.68 10.29 1.46
CA GLU A 192 17.90 9.94 2.19
C GLU A 192 18.09 8.41 2.35
N LEU A 193 17.06 7.63 2.09
CA LEU A 193 17.10 6.17 2.12
C LEU A 193 17.14 5.55 0.72
N GLU A 194 17.15 6.35 -0.34
CA GLU A 194 17.30 5.85 -1.69
C GLU A 194 18.61 5.07 -1.83
N GLY A 195 18.54 3.90 -2.46
CA GLY A 195 19.72 3.04 -2.63
C GLY A 195 20.24 2.42 -1.32
N ALA A 196 19.56 2.60 -0.18
CA ALA A 196 19.93 1.95 1.07
C ALA A 196 20.07 0.43 0.89
N GLY A 197 21.27 -0.08 1.19
CA GLY A 197 21.68 -1.47 0.97
C GLY A 197 21.48 -1.99 -0.47
N GLY A 198 21.51 -1.09 -1.46
CA GLY A 198 21.56 -1.37 -2.90
C GLY A 198 20.24 -1.75 -3.55
N ARG A 199 19.12 -1.74 -2.81
CA ARG A 199 17.81 -2.20 -3.33
C ARG A 199 16.63 -1.30 -2.96
N ALA A 200 16.83 -0.30 -2.11
CA ALA A 200 15.74 0.58 -1.67
C ALA A 200 15.37 1.58 -2.79
N GLU A 201 14.11 1.57 -3.18
CA GLU A 201 13.53 2.45 -4.20
C GLU A 201 12.78 3.59 -3.52
N TYR A 202 13.19 4.84 -3.78
CA TYR A 202 12.46 6.01 -3.30
C TYR A 202 11.19 6.23 -4.14
N TRP A 203 10.06 6.38 -3.45
CA TRP A 203 8.74 6.62 -4.08
C TRP A 203 8.01 7.85 -3.52
N GLY A 204 8.58 8.53 -2.53
CA GLY A 204 7.92 9.63 -1.84
C GLY A 204 6.84 9.18 -0.85
N VAL A 205 5.96 10.11 -0.49
CA VAL A 205 4.93 9.89 0.54
C VAL A 205 3.82 9.00 -0.02
N LEU A 206 3.60 7.84 0.60
CA LEU A 206 2.52 6.92 0.29
C LEU A 206 1.38 7.14 1.29
N VAL A 207 0.23 7.65 0.83
CA VAL A 207 -0.99 7.92 1.64
C VAL A 207 -2.09 6.93 1.27
#